data_AF-A0A1H8XW76-F1
#
_entry.id   AF-A0A1H8XW76-F1
#
_cell.length_a   1.000
_cell.length_b   1.000
_cell.length_c   1.000
_cell.angle_alpha   90.00
_cell.angle_beta   90.00
_cell.angle_gamma   90.00
#
_symmetry.space_group_name_H-M   'P 1'
#
loop_
_entity.id
_entity.type
_entity.pdbx_description
1 polymer ?
#
loop_
_entity_poly.entity_id
_entity_poly.type
_entity_poly.pdbx_seq_one_letter_code
_entity_poly.pdbx_strand_id
1 'polypeptide(L)'
;MEVLRSSFTAGGERVYLLFQPTTRRFRLATRWCYVASFLQLQHATDAFEALELSDRPAAQLGRLLVRAVRKTPRSIPGSRRHAMWRINRILDFIDAHASGTAR
;
A
#
# COMPACT_ATOMS: atom_id res chain seq x y z
N MET A 1 17.06 -10.78 0.88
CA MET A 1 15.98 -9.80 1.05
C MET A 1 16.63 -8.51 1.50
N GLU A 2 16.21 -7.38 0.96
CA GLU A 2 16.74 -6.07 1.32
C GLU A 2 15.60 -5.20 1.86
N VAL A 3 15.81 -4.49 2.97
CA VAL A 3 14.84 -3.55 3.52
C VAL A 3 15.07 -2.20 2.86
N LEU A 4 14.10 -1.73 2.07
CA LEU A 4 14.17 -0.43 1.41
C LEU A 4 13.62 0.70 2.30
N ARG A 5 12.58 0.41 3.09
CA ARG A 5 11.95 1.33 4.03
C ARG A 5 11.31 0.55 5.17
N SER A 6 11.23 1.15 6.35
CA SER A 6 10.46 0.64 7.48
C SER A 6 9.76 1.76 8.22
N SER A 7 8.62 1.46 8.81
CA SER A 7 7.84 2.41 9.62
C SER A 7 6.88 1.66 10.55
N PHE A 8 5.91 2.37 11.10
CA PHE A 8 4.82 1.84 11.90
C PHE A 8 3.48 2.28 11.29
N THR A 9 2.48 1.41 11.35
CA THR A 9 1.10 1.81 11.06
C THR A 9 0.58 2.75 12.14
N ALA A 10 -0.54 3.43 11.89
CA ALA A 10 -1.23 4.22 12.91
C ALA A 10 -1.63 3.38 14.14
N GLY A 11 -1.86 2.06 13.94
CA GLY A 11 -2.11 1.10 15.02
C GLY A 11 -0.86 0.57 15.74
N GLY A 12 0.34 1.07 15.40
CA GLY A 12 1.61 0.68 16.05
C GLY A 12 2.24 -0.61 15.51
N GLU A 13 1.71 -1.20 14.43
CA GLU A 13 2.29 -2.40 13.83
C GLU A 13 3.53 -2.01 12.99
N ARG A 14 4.67 -2.67 13.22
CA ARG A 14 5.89 -2.41 12.44
C ARG A 14 5.75 -2.99 11.02
N VAL A 15 5.98 -2.15 10.01
CA VAL A 15 5.84 -2.48 8.59
C VAL A 15 7.12 -2.21 7.81
N TYR A 16 7.32 -2.98 6.75
CA TYR A 16 8.51 -2.97 5.91
C TYR A 16 8.16 -2.97 4.43
N LEU A 17 8.90 -2.19 3.66
CA LEU A 17 9.00 -2.33 2.22
C LEU A 17 10.31 -3.06 1.91
N LEU A 18 10.18 -4.23 1.31
CA LEU A 18 11.28 -5.14 1.03
C LEU A 18 11.49 -5.30 -0.48
N PHE A 19 12.73 -5.40 -0.93
CA PHE A 19 13.06 -5.91 -2.25
C PHE A 19 13.51 -7.36 -2.17
N GLN A 20 12.90 -8.22 -3.00
CA GLN A 20 13.25 -9.62 -3.16
C GLN A 20 14.01 -9.82 -4.49
N PRO A 21 15.34 -10.05 -4.45
CA PRO A 21 16.14 -10.19 -5.66
C PRO A 21 15.75 -11.41 -6.50
N THR A 22 15.44 -12.54 -5.87
CA THR A 22 15.13 -13.80 -6.56
C THR A 22 13.90 -13.71 -7.45
N THR A 23 12.85 -13.06 -6.99
CA THR A 23 11.61 -12.87 -7.76
C THR A 23 11.53 -11.50 -8.43
N ARG A 24 12.52 -10.62 -8.20
CA ARG A 24 12.50 -9.20 -8.58
C ARG A 24 11.18 -8.51 -8.22
N ARG A 25 10.74 -8.68 -6.97
CA ARG A 25 9.47 -8.10 -6.49
C ARG A 25 9.69 -7.22 -5.28
N PHE A 26 8.85 -6.20 -5.17
CA PHE A 26 8.72 -5.37 -4.00
C PHE A 26 7.62 -5.96 -3.11
N ARG A 27 7.87 -6.11 -1.82
CA ARG A 27 6.92 -6.72 -0.87
C ARG A 27 6.68 -5.79 0.30
N LEU A 28 5.42 -5.71 0.70
CA LEU A 28 5.04 -5.19 2.00
C LEU A 28 5.00 -6.35 2.98
N ALA A 29 5.54 -6.16 4.16
CA ALA A 29 5.56 -7.15 5.21
C ALA A 29 5.44 -6.48 6.57
N THR A 30 5.01 -7.25 7.56
CA THR A 30 5.17 -6.91 8.98
C THR A 30 6.24 -7.81 9.57
N ARG A 31 6.42 -7.79 10.89
CA ARG A 31 7.27 -8.77 11.58
C ARG A 31 6.81 -10.21 11.35
N TRP A 32 5.50 -10.42 11.18
CA TRP A 32 4.88 -11.75 11.26
C TRP A 32 4.44 -12.31 9.91
N CYS A 33 4.09 -11.45 8.95
CA CYS A 33 3.54 -11.91 7.69
C CYS A 33 3.91 -11.00 6.50
N TYR A 34 3.82 -11.58 5.30
CA TYR A 34 3.79 -10.81 4.06
C TYR A 34 2.38 -10.25 3.84
N VAL A 35 2.30 -8.96 3.50
CA VAL A 35 1.05 -8.23 3.32
C VAL A 35 0.69 -8.16 1.83
N ALA A 36 1.59 -7.64 1.00
CA ALA A 36 1.34 -7.42 -0.43
C ALA A 36 2.61 -7.54 -1.26
N SER A 37 2.48 -7.71 -2.58
CA SER A 37 3.61 -7.78 -3.50
C SER A 37 3.32 -7.06 -4.81
N PHE A 38 4.33 -6.35 -5.32
CA PHE A 38 4.25 -5.49 -6.49
C PHE A 38 5.47 -5.70 -7.41
N LEU A 39 5.27 -5.48 -8.71
CA LEU A 39 6.34 -5.52 -9.71
C LEU A 39 7.10 -4.19 -9.82
N GLN A 40 6.43 -3.07 -9.59
CA GLN A 40 6.99 -1.73 -9.73
C GLN A 40 7.18 -1.09 -8.35
N LEU A 41 8.33 -0.46 -8.12
CA LEU A 41 8.67 0.19 -6.85
C LEU A 41 7.63 1.25 -6.48
N GLN A 42 7.24 2.10 -7.42
CA GLN A 42 6.25 3.17 -7.21
C GLN A 42 4.91 2.66 -6.66
N HIS A 43 4.43 1.50 -7.11
CA HIS A 43 3.19 0.90 -6.61
C HIS A 43 3.37 0.38 -5.18
N ALA A 44 4.54 -0.17 -4.87
CA ALA A 44 4.87 -0.60 -3.53
C ALA A 44 5.01 0.58 -2.56
N THR A 45 5.59 1.70 -3.00
CA THR A 45 5.68 2.93 -2.21
C THR A 45 4.31 3.52 -1.93
N ASP A 46 3.45 3.65 -2.93
CA ASP A 46 2.08 4.16 -2.74
C ASP A 46 1.29 3.27 -1.76
N ALA A 47 1.44 1.95 -1.87
CA ALA A 47 0.83 1.00 -0.96
C ALA A 47 1.43 1.06 0.45
N PHE A 48 2.75 1.28 0.57
CA PHE A 48 3.42 1.41 1.86
C PHE A 48 2.91 2.63 2.62
N GLU A 49 2.78 3.77 1.96
CA GLU A 49 2.29 5.01 2.57
C GLU A 49 0.82 4.89 2.96
N ALA A 50 -0.01 4.27 2.12
CA ALA A 50 -1.39 3.98 2.50
C ALA A 50 -1.47 2.99 3.69
N LEU A 51 -0.58 2.01 3.77
CA LEU A 51 -0.53 1.07 4.90
C LEU A 51 -0.07 1.77 6.20
N GLU A 52 0.94 2.63 6.11
CA GLU A 52 1.46 3.44 7.22
C GLU A 52 0.37 4.32 7.83
N LEU A 53 -0.47 4.93 7.00
CA LEU A 53 -1.58 5.80 7.42
C LEU A 53 -2.85 5.05 7.84
N SER A 54 -2.92 3.73 7.64
CA SER A 54 -4.09 2.95 8.02
C SER A 54 -4.04 2.53 9.49
N ASP A 55 -5.19 2.56 10.14
CA ASP A 55 -5.43 2.06 11.51
C ASP A 55 -5.82 0.58 11.55
N ARG A 56 -6.04 -0.04 10.38
CA ARG A 56 -6.47 -1.45 10.29
C ARG A 56 -5.28 -2.43 10.32
N PRO A 57 -5.49 -3.66 10.79
CA PRO A 57 -4.45 -4.68 10.81
C PRO A 57 -3.87 -4.95 9.41
N ALA A 58 -2.55 -4.88 9.26
CA ALA A 58 -1.90 -4.96 7.95
C ALA A 58 -2.22 -6.24 7.19
N ALA A 59 -2.36 -7.35 7.92
CA ALA A 59 -2.70 -8.66 7.37
C ALA A 59 -4.05 -8.68 6.60
N GLN A 60 -5.01 -7.82 6.96
CA GLN A 60 -6.32 -7.75 6.30
C GLN A 60 -6.29 -6.89 5.03
N LEU A 61 -5.33 -5.98 4.91
CA LEU A 61 -5.30 -4.96 3.86
C LEU A 61 -4.60 -5.43 2.58
N GLY A 62 -3.83 -6.51 2.62
CA GLY A 62 -2.97 -6.93 1.51
C GLY A 62 -3.65 -6.98 0.14
N ARG A 63 -4.78 -7.69 0.03
CA ARG A 63 -5.54 -7.80 -1.22
C ARG A 63 -6.20 -6.48 -1.63
N LEU A 64 -6.67 -5.69 -0.65
CA LEU A 64 -7.30 -4.40 -0.90
C LEU A 64 -6.29 -3.36 -1.42
N LEU A 65 -5.09 -3.30 -0.83
CA LEU A 65 -4.00 -2.43 -1.26
C LEU A 65 -3.62 -2.68 -2.72
N VAL A 66 -3.41 -3.95 -3.09
CA VAL A 66 -3.10 -4.31 -4.48
C VAL A 66 -4.20 -3.86 -5.44
N ARG A 67 -5.47 -4.07 -5.06
CA ARG A 67 -6.62 -3.66 -5.88
C ARG A 67 -6.73 -2.14 -5.99
N ALA A 68 -6.56 -1.42 -4.89
CA ALA A 68 -6.65 0.03 -4.81
C ALA A 68 -5.56 0.70 -5.67
N VAL A 69 -4.31 0.28 -5.51
CA VAL A 69 -3.18 0.82 -6.28
C VAL A 69 -3.35 0.61 -7.79
N ARG A 70 -3.90 -0.54 -8.19
CA ARG A 70 -4.19 -0.84 -9.60
C ARG A 70 -5.32 0.02 -10.17
N LYS A 71 -6.34 0.32 -9.35
CA LYS A 71 -7.51 1.13 -9.76
C LYS A 71 -7.23 2.62 -9.77
N THR A 72 -6.30 3.09 -8.96
CA THR A 72 -5.92 4.50 -8.93
C THR A 72 -4.79 4.71 -9.95
N PRO A 73 -4.94 5.56 -10.99
CA PRO A 73 -3.87 5.86 -11.95
C PRO A 73 -2.87 6.93 -11.43
N ARG A 74 -1.57 6.78 -11.74
CA ARG A 74 -0.51 7.71 -11.25
C ARG A 74 -0.47 9.02 -12.01
N SER A 75 -0.67 8.98 -13.33
CA SER A 75 -0.69 10.15 -14.19
C SER A 75 -2.09 10.31 -14.78
N ILE A 76 -2.65 11.50 -14.62
CA ILE A 76 -3.90 11.90 -15.27
C ILE A 76 -3.58 13.19 -16.02
N PRO A 77 -3.60 13.18 -17.37
CA PRO A 77 -3.30 14.35 -18.18
C PRO A 77 -4.15 15.56 -17.76
N GLY A 78 -3.53 16.74 -17.68
CA GLY A 78 -4.22 17.98 -17.30
C GLY A 78 -4.57 18.12 -15.81
N SER A 79 -4.12 17.21 -14.95
CA SER A 79 -4.46 17.23 -13.53
C SER A 79 -3.34 17.78 -12.64
N ARG A 80 -3.68 18.74 -11.75
CA ARG A 80 -2.80 19.18 -10.63
C ARG A 80 -2.89 18.23 -9.43
N ARG A 81 -3.05 16.92 -9.62
CA ARG A 81 -3.13 15.97 -8.49
C ARG A 81 -1.72 15.58 -8.04
N HIS A 82 -1.48 15.66 -6.74
CA HIS A 82 -0.17 15.43 -6.12
C HIS A 82 -0.13 14.03 -5.47
N ALA A 83 1.05 13.57 -5.05
CA ALA A 83 1.23 12.24 -4.45
C ALA A 83 0.22 11.96 -3.31
N MET A 84 -0.01 12.94 -2.42
CA MET A 84 -0.96 12.80 -1.32
C MET A 84 -2.41 12.56 -1.77
N TRP A 85 -2.84 13.17 -2.88
CA TRP A 85 -4.18 12.93 -3.44
C TRP A 85 -4.36 11.45 -3.79
N ARG A 86 -3.31 10.83 -4.34
CA ARG A 86 -3.34 9.42 -4.73
C ARG A 86 -3.40 8.50 -3.52
N ILE A 87 -2.62 8.79 -2.47
CA ILE A 87 -2.64 8.02 -1.22
C ILE A 87 -4.02 8.10 -0.58
N ASN A 88 -4.60 9.30 -0.50
CA ASN A 88 -5.96 9.49 0.01
C ASN A 88 -6.98 8.67 -0.79
N ARG A 89 -6.89 8.64 -2.13
CA ARG A 89 -7.77 7.79 -2.95
C ARG A 89 -7.61 6.29 -2.69
N ILE A 90 -6.41 5.84 -2.35
CA ILE A 90 -6.16 4.45 -1.98
C ILE A 90 -6.79 4.16 -0.61
N LEU A 91 -6.64 5.06 0.36
CA LEU A 91 -7.26 4.98 1.68
C LEU A 91 -8.79 4.95 1.57
N ASP A 92 -9.39 5.91 0.85
CA ASP A 92 -10.85 5.97 0.61
C ASP A 92 -11.37 4.64 0.03
N PHE A 93 -10.61 4.05 -0.90
CA PHE A 93 -10.98 2.76 -1.50
C PHE A 93 -10.97 1.63 -0.47
N ILE A 94 -9.93 1.58 0.37
CA ILE A 94 -9.80 0.57 1.42
C ILE A 94 -10.91 0.74 2.45
N ASP A 95 -11.16 1.98 2.90
CA ASP A 95 -12.20 2.33 3.85
C ASP A 95 -13.57 1.90 3.37
N ALA A 96 -13.93 2.25 2.13
CA ALA A 96 -15.22 1.89 1.55
C ALA A 96 -15.42 0.37 1.47
N HIS A 97 -14.36 -0.40 1.16
CA HIS A 97 -14.45 -1.86 1.10
C HIS A 97 -14.50 -2.49 2.49
N ALA A 98 -13.79 -1.91 3.46
CA ALA A 98 -13.78 -2.40 4.84
C ALA A 98 -15.10 -2.11 5.56
N SER A 99 -15.75 -0.98 5.29
CA SER A 99 -17.06 -0.62 5.87
C SER A 99 -18.24 -1.27 5.14
N GLY A 100 -18.00 -2.04 4.08
CA GLY A 100 -19.08 -2.66 3.28
C GLY A 100 -19.90 -1.65 2.45
N THR A 101 -19.40 -0.43 2.25
CA THR A 101 -20.07 0.62 1.46
C THR A 101 -19.60 0.65 0.01
N ALA A 102 -18.60 -0.16 -0.33
CA ALA A 102 -18.16 -0.38 -1.70
C ALA A 102 -19.21 -1.16 -2.50
N ARG A 103 -19.74 -0.54 -3.55
CA ARG A 103 -20.52 -1.21 -4.61
C ARG A 103 -19.61 -1.95 -5.59
#